data_AF-A0A8S1CQN6-F1
#
_entry.id   AF-A0A8S1CQN6-F1
#
_cell.length_a   1.000
_cell.length_b   1.000
_cell.length_c   1.000
_cell.angle_alpha   90.00
_cell.angle_beta   90.00
_cell.angle_gamma   90.00
#
_symmetry.space_group_name_H-M   'P 1'
#
loop_
_entity.id
_entity.type
_entity.pdbx_description
1 polymer ?
#
loop_
_entity_poly.entity_id
_entity_poly.type
_entity_poly.pdbx_seq_one_letter_code
_entity_poly.pdbx_strand_id
1 'polypeptide(L)'
;MLKHSSYNTVDSALQILLLTAAAISEASQKYRECVGNEVIVLNQELEVKSLELNDLSIALRVEAKEADSRLQDLVLLMQFVEKLVEAAAEVSFLTGAEQHSFALSNAAHDAKRQIAEELEKNKQVETELRGLQAKVIRKTETEETQETEIAIPDPVDEQGQHIMHNNF
;
A
#
# COMPACT_ATOMS: atom_id res chain seq x y z
N MET A 1 43.52 13.58 13.45
CA MET A 1 42.29 13.58 14.27
C MET A 1 41.04 13.76 13.42
N LEU A 2 40.91 14.82 12.60
CA LEU A 2 39.72 15.04 11.76
C LEU A 2 39.41 13.88 10.79
N LYS A 3 40.42 13.33 10.10
CA LYS A 3 40.26 12.15 9.25
C LYS A 3 39.70 10.93 9.98
N HIS A 4 40.16 10.66 11.22
CA HIS A 4 39.65 9.57 12.04
C HIS A 4 38.23 9.83 12.54
N SER A 5 37.92 11.06 12.92
CA SER A 5 36.54 11.42 13.30
C SER A 5 35.59 11.27 12.12
N SER A 6 36.05 11.63 10.92
CA SER A 6 35.27 11.48 9.69
C SER A 6 34.95 10.02 9.37
N TYR A 7 35.86 9.08 9.65
CA TYR A 7 35.58 7.65 9.49
C TYR A 7 34.39 7.21 10.35
N ASN A 8 34.40 7.57 11.63
CA ASN A 8 33.29 7.23 12.53
C ASN A 8 31.96 7.84 12.06
N THR A 9 31.99 9.07 11.53
CA THR A 9 30.81 9.73 10.98
C THR A 9 30.29 9.01 9.74
N VAL A 10 31.17 8.62 8.81
CA VAL A 10 30.78 7.86 7.61
C VAL A 10 30.19 6.51 7.99
N ASP A 11 30.81 5.76 8.90
CA ASP A 11 30.32 4.45 9.32
C ASP A 11 28.93 4.55 9.96
N SER A 12 28.72 5.56 10.81
CA SER A 12 27.43 5.80 11.46
C SER A 12 26.36 6.19 10.43
N ALA A 13 26.69 7.07 9.48
CA ALA A 13 25.78 7.47 8.41
C ALA A 13 25.44 6.29 7.50
N LEU A 14 26.41 5.45 7.15
CA LEU A 14 26.21 4.23 6.37
C LEU A 14 25.29 3.26 7.11
N GLN A 15 25.50 3.05 8.42
CA GLN A 15 24.66 2.15 9.19
C GLN A 15 23.20 2.62 9.24
N ILE A 16 22.98 3.91 9.48
CA ILE A 16 21.63 4.50 9.49
C ILE A 16 20.98 4.36 8.10
N LEU A 17 21.72 4.59 7.03
CA LEU A 17 21.27 4.40 5.65
C LEU A 17 20.80 2.96 5.40
N LEU A 18 21.65 1.97 5.71
CA LEU A 18 21.35 0.57 5.45
C LEU A 18 20.16 0.08 6.30
N LEU A 19 20.10 0.47 7.57
CA LEU A 19 18.97 0.10 8.45
C LEU A 19 17.66 0.76 8.00
N THR A 20 17.71 2.01 7.54
CA THR A 20 16.52 2.71 7.03
C THR A 20 16.03 2.05 5.74
N ALA A 21 16.93 1.74 4.81
CA ALA A 21 16.58 1.04 3.57
C ALA A 21 16.00 -0.35 3.84
N ALA A 22 16.58 -1.13 4.77
CA ALA A 22 16.06 -2.42 5.19
C ALA A 22 14.65 -2.30 5.79
N ALA A 23 14.44 -1.34 6.70
CA ALA A 23 13.14 -1.08 7.30
C ALA A 23 12.07 -0.69 6.26
N ILE A 24 12.44 0.08 5.22
CA ILE A 24 11.55 0.41 4.10
C ILE A 24 11.19 -0.83 3.29
N SER A 25 12.16 -1.70 3.00
CA SER A 25 11.91 -2.97 2.31
C SER A 25 10.95 -3.85 3.11
N GLU A 26 11.17 -4.00 4.42
CA GLU A 26 10.30 -4.79 5.30
C GLU A 26 8.88 -4.22 5.39
N ALA A 27 8.77 -2.90 5.59
CA ALA A 27 7.47 -2.22 5.63
C ALA A 27 6.72 -2.33 4.29
N SER A 28 7.45 -2.21 3.16
CA SER A 28 6.89 -2.39 1.82
C SER A 28 6.40 -3.81 1.60
N GLN A 29 7.17 -4.81 2.03
CA GLN A 29 6.75 -6.21 1.95
C GLN A 29 5.47 -6.44 2.76
N LYS A 30 5.43 -5.99 4.03
CA LYS A 30 4.24 -6.13 4.87
C LYS A 30 3.02 -5.46 4.23
N TYR A 31 3.19 -4.24 3.71
CA TYR A 31 2.12 -3.54 3.00
C TYR A 31 1.57 -4.37 1.83
N ARG A 32 2.45 -4.91 0.99
CA ARG A 32 2.04 -5.76 -0.15
C ARG A 32 1.37 -7.06 0.29
N GLU A 33 1.79 -7.66 1.40
CA GLU A 33 1.14 -8.85 1.96
C GLU A 33 -0.30 -8.53 2.39
N CYS A 34 -0.53 -7.42 3.10
CA CYS A 34 -1.88 -6.98 3.48
C CYS A 34 -2.76 -6.71 2.25
N VAL A 35 -2.24 -5.99 1.26
CA VAL A 35 -2.95 -5.69 0.00
C VAL A 35 -3.24 -6.96 -0.80
N GLY A 36 -2.27 -7.87 -0.90
CA GLY A 36 -2.45 -9.15 -1.60
C GLY A 36 -3.52 -10.03 -0.94
N ASN A 37 -3.56 -10.05 0.39
CA ASN A 37 -4.61 -10.74 1.14
C ASN A 37 -5.98 -10.09 0.89
N GLU A 38 -6.07 -8.75 0.85
CA GLU A 38 -7.32 -8.07 0.50
C GLU A 38 -7.78 -8.43 -0.92
N VAL A 39 -6.86 -8.49 -1.88
CA VAL A 39 -7.16 -8.93 -3.26
C VAL A 39 -7.76 -10.34 -3.28
N ILE A 40 -7.20 -11.28 -2.50
CA ILE A 40 -7.74 -12.65 -2.41
C ILE A 40 -9.17 -12.62 -1.85
N VAL A 41 -9.40 -11.89 -0.76
CA VAL A 41 -10.73 -11.80 -0.12
C VAL A 41 -11.75 -11.16 -1.05
N LEU A 42 -11.40 -10.07 -1.74
CA LEU A 42 -12.31 -9.41 -2.68
C LEU A 42 -12.66 -10.31 -3.88
N ASN A 43 -11.72 -11.13 -4.36
CA ASN A 43 -12.04 -12.13 -5.39
C ASN A 43 -13.03 -13.17 -4.88
N GLN A 44 -12.92 -13.60 -3.62
CA GLN A 44 -13.89 -14.53 -3.01
C GLN A 44 -15.26 -13.88 -2.84
N GLU A 45 -15.33 -12.60 -2.45
CA GLU A 45 -16.59 -11.84 -2.37
C GLU A 45 -17.29 -11.69 -3.73
N LEU A 46 -16.52 -11.65 -4.83
CA LEU A 46 -17.08 -11.66 -6.18
C LEU A 46 -17.73 -13.00 -6.55
N GLU A 47 -17.40 -14.09 -5.86
CA GLU A 47 -18.03 -15.40 -6.09
C GLU A 47 -19.17 -15.65 -5.10
N VAL A 48 -18.96 -15.34 -3.82
CA VAL A 48 -19.90 -15.61 -2.73
C VAL A 48 -19.96 -14.41 -1.79
N LYS A 49 -21.15 -13.83 -1.61
CA LYS A 49 -21.37 -12.83 -0.56
C LYS A 49 -21.36 -13.50 0.81
N SER A 50 -20.48 -13.03 1.70
CA SER A 50 -20.42 -13.47 3.09
C SER A 50 -20.10 -12.29 4.00
N LEU A 51 -20.83 -12.17 5.11
CA LEU A 51 -20.55 -11.17 6.13
C LEU A 51 -19.14 -11.34 6.72
N GLU A 52 -18.69 -12.59 6.87
CA GLU A 52 -17.36 -12.90 7.41
C GLU A 52 -16.24 -12.43 6.47
N LEU A 53 -16.44 -12.52 5.15
CA LEU A 53 -15.49 -12.01 4.16
C LEU A 53 -15.45 -10.48 4.17
N ASN A 54 -16.58 -9.83 4.43
CA ASN A 54 -16.66 -8.38 4.53
C ASN A 54 -15.90 -7.85 5.76
N ASP A 55 -16.13 -8.45 6.92
CA ASP A 55 -15.42 -8.12 8.16
C ASP A 55 -13.91 -8.34 8.00
N LEU A 56 -13.51 -9.45 7.36
CA LEU A 56 -12.11 -9.73 7.07
C LEU A 56 -11.51 -8.69 6.10
N SER A 57 -12.24 -8.29 5.06
CA SER A 57 -11.82 -7.24 4.12
C SER A 57 -11.59 -5.91 4.85
N ILE A 58 -12.49 -5.52 5.75
CA ILE A 58 -12.34 -4.32 6.57
C ILE A 58 -11.09 -4.40 7.46
N ALA A 59 -10.87 -5.54 8.13
CA ALA A 59 -9.70 -5.73 8.98
C ALA A 59 -8.39 -5.62 8.19
N LEU A 60 -8.32 -6.26 7.01
CA LEU A 60 -7.16 -6.20 6.12
C LEU A 60 -6.88 -4.78 5.62
N ARG A 61 -7.92 -3.98 5.33
CA ARG A 61 -7.77 -2.57 4.96
C ARG A 61 -7.19 -1.73 6.07
N VAL A 62 -7.58 -1.98 7.31
CA VAL A 62 -7.01 -1.29 8.48
C VAL A 62 -5.53 -1.63 8.60
N GLU A 63 -5.17 -2.91 8.51
CA GLU A 63 -3.77 -3.34 8.59
C GLU A 63 -2.93 -2.78 7.43
N ALA A 64 -3.45 -2.81 6.21
CA ALA A 64 -2.80 -2.21 5.04
C ALA A 64 -2.57 -0.71 5.23
N LYS A 65 -3.53 0.01 5.82
CA LYS A 65 -3.41 1.45 6.09
C LYS A 65 -2.37 1.75 7.17
N GLU A 66 -2.28 0.92 8.21
CA GLU A 66 -1.22 1.05 9.23
C GLU A 66 0.16 0.78 8.63
N ALA A 67 0.28 -0.25 7.79
CA ALA A 67 1.52 -0.57 7.09
C ALA A 67 1.95 0.56 6.12
N ASP A 68 1.01 1.13 5.36
CA ASP A 68 1.27 2.28 4.48
C ASP A 68 1.73 3.51 5.27
N SER A 69 1.04 3.85 6.35
CA SER A 69 1.45 4.99 7.20
C SER A 69 2.87 4.79 7.72
N ARG A 70 3.21 3.58 8.18
CA ARG A 70 4.56 3.27 8.65
C ARG A 70 5.60 3.37 7.53
N LEU A 71 5.26 2.91 6.34
CA LEU A 71 6.12 3.01 5.16
C LEU A 71 6.38 4.48 4.80
N GLN A 72 5.33 5.31 4.79
CA GLN A 72 5.45 6.74 4.49
C GLN A 72 6.36 7.47 5.48
N ASP A 73 6.25 7.17 6.78
CA ASP A 73 7.14 7.71 7.80
C ASP A 73 8.61 7.34 7.56
N LEU A 74 8.87 6.10 7.13
CA LEU A 74 10.21 5.62 6.82
C LEU A 74 10.77 6.23 5.53
N VAL A 75 9.95 6.40 4.50
CA VAL A 75 10.33 7.10 3.26
C VAL A 75 10.66 8.56 3.57
N LEU A 76 9.89 9.21 4.44
CA LEU A 76 10.20 10.55 4.91
C LEU A 76 11.53 10.58 5.70
N LEU A 77 11.75 9.61 6.59
CA LEU A 77 13.03 9.46 7.32
C LEU A 77 14.21 9.34 6.35
N MET A 78 14.07 8.55 5.28
CA MET A 78 15.11 8.38 4.27
C MET A 78 15.56 9.72 3.66
N GLN A 79 14.65 10.66 3.42
CA GLN A 79 15.00 11.98 2.90
C GLN A 79 15.94 12.77 3.84
N PHE A 80 15.85 12.54 5.15
CA PHE A 80 16.78 13.12 6.12
C PHE A 80 18.09 12.34 6.19
N VAL A 81 18.03 11.02 6.08
CA VAL A 81 19.21 10.15 6.03
C VAL A 81 20.07 10.45 4.80
N GLU A 82 19.46 10.73 3.65
CA GLU A 82 20.18 11.16 2.45
C GLU A 82 21.00 12.43 2.68
N LYS A 83 20.41 13.45 3.32
CA LYS A 83 21.11 14.69 3.66
C LYS A 83 22.27 14.45 4.64
N LEU A 84 22.07 13.55 5.62
CA LEU A 84 23.11 13.15 6.55
C LEU A 84 24.28 12.47 5.82
N VAL A 85 23.95 11.56 4.90
CA VAL A 85 24.93 10.83 4.09
C VAL A 85 25.70 11.78 3.17
N GLU A 86 25.02 12.69 2.49
CA GLU A 86 25.66 13.71 1.63
C GLU A 86 26.65 14.57 2.42
N ALA A 87 26.25 15.06 3.60
CA ALA A 87 27.12 15.84 4.47
C ALA A 87 28.32 15.02 4.98
N ALA A 88 28.10 13.77 5.39
CA ALA A 88 29.17 12.87 5.84
C ALA A 88 30.16 12.55 4.72
N ALA A 89 29.68 12.34 3.49
CA ALA A 89 30.51 12.10 2.31
C ALA A 89 31.36 13.34 1.97
N GLU A 90 30.79 14.54 2.06
CA GLU A 90 31.50 15.80 1.80
C GLU A 90 32.59 16.07 2.85
N VAL A 91 32.28 15.89 4.14
CA VAL A 91 33.26 16.00 5.23
C VAL A 91 34.41 14.99 5.05
N SER A 92 34.08 13.76 4.64
CA SER A 92 35.07 12.72 4.37
C SER A 92 35.97 13.06 3.20
N PHE A 93 35.42 13.66 2.15
CA PHE A 93 36.21 14.16 1.03
C PHE A 93 37.19 15.27 1.48
N LEU A 94 36.68 16.30 2.17
CA LEU A 94 37.48 17.45 2.63
C LEU A 94 38.56 17.09 3.66
N THR A 95 38.38 16.00 4.42
CA THR A 95 39.37 15.52 5.39
C THR A 95 40.39 14.54 4.81
N GLY A 96 40.37 14.30 3.49
CA GLY A 96 41.29 13.40 2.79
C GLY A 96 40.98 11.92 2.98
N ALA A 97 39.71 11.59 3.24
CA ALA A 97 39.15 10.24 3.31
C ALA A 97 38.22 9.99 2.10
N GLU A 98 38.71 10.30 0.90
CA GLU A 98 37.97 10.23 -0.37
C GLU A 98 37.38 8.84 -0.64
N GLN A 99 38.14 7.76 -0.35
CA GLN A 99 37.65 6.39 -0.52
C GLN A 99 36.35 6.12 0.26
N HIS A 100 36.19 6.71 1.43
CA HIS A 100 35.01 6.53 2.28
C HIS A 100 33.85 7.40 1.80
N SER A 101 34.16 8.60 1.28
CA SER A 101 33.18 9.43 0.57
C SER A 101 32.59 8.69 -0.63
N PHE A 102 33.43 8.10 -1.49
CA PHE A 102 32.98 7.31 -2.63
C PHE A 102 32.14 6.11 -2.22
N ALA A 103 32.59 5.34 -1.22
CA ALA A 103 31.85 4.18 -0.73
C ALA A 103 30.46 4.57 -0.21
N LEU A 104 30.38 5.65 0.58
CA LEU A 104 29.12 6.14 1.14
C LEU A 104 28.16 6.66 0.06
N SER A 105 28.66 7.40 -0.93
CA SER A 105 27.86 7.88 -2.06
C SER A 105 27.31 6.73 -2.92
N ASN A 106 28.11 5.69 -3.16
CA ASN A 106 27.65 4.49 -3.87
C ASN A 106 26.55 3.76 -3.10
N ALA A 107 26.75 3.57 -1.79
CA ALA A 107 25.73 2.96 -0.94
C ALA A 107 24.42 3.75 -0.94
N ALA A 108 24.49 5.09 -0.91
CA ALA A 108 23.32 5.96 -1.01
C ALA A 108 22.60 5.80 -2.35
N HIS A 109 23.35 5.69 -3.44
CA HIS A 109 22.78 5.46 -4.77
C HIS A 109 22.08 4.10 -4.88
N ASP A 110 22.71 3.04 -4.39
CA ASP A 110 22.12 1.70 -4.39
C ASP A 110 20.87 1.62 -3.51
N ALA A 111 20.90 2.22 -2.31
CA ALA A 111 19.74 2.29 -1.42
C ALA A 111 18.58 3.05 -2.07
N LYS A 112 18.84 4.18 -2.74
CA LYS A 112 17.83 4.92 -3.51
C LYS A 112 17.18 4.06 -4.59
N ARG A 113 17.99 3.33 -5.35
CA ARG A 113 17.49 2.43 -6.40
C ARG A 113 16.60 1.35 -5.82
N GLN A 114 17.07 0.67 -4.75
CA GLN A 114 16.30 -0.37 -4.08
C GLN A 114 14.96 0.15 -3.56
N ILE A 115 14.94 1.30 -2.90
CA ILE A 115 13.70 1.90 -2.39
C ILE A 115 12.75 2.24 -3.55
N ALA A 116 13.24 2.81 -4.64
CA ALA A 116 12.42 3.10 -5.81
C ALA A 116 11.78 1.83 -6.40
N GLU A 117 12.53 0.73 -6.47
CA GLU A 117 12.01 -0.57 -6.91
C GLU A 117 10.92 -1.10 -5.97
N GLU A 118 11.09 -0.98 -4.65
CA GLU A 118 10.08 -1.40 -3.67
C GLU A 118 8.79 -0.57 -3.78
N LEU A 119 8.89 0.75 -3.94
CA LEU A 119 7.73 1.62 -4.12
C LEU A 119 6.99 1.36 -5.42
N GLU A 120 7.71 1.05 -6.51
CA GLU A 120 7.07 0.68 -7.77
C GLU A 120 6.32 -0.66 -7.67
N LYS A 121 6.88 -1.66 -6.96
CA LYS A 121 6.16 -2.91 -6.66
C LYS A 121 4.88 -2.66 -5.86
N ASN A 122 4.92 -1.74 -4.87
CA ASN A 122 3.73 -1.38 -4.09
C ASN A 122 2.65 -0.77 -4.98
N LYS A 123 3.04 0.14 -5.87
CA LYS A 123 2.11 0.78 -6.82
C LYS A 123 1.44 -0.22 -7.77
N GLN A 124 2.15 -1.27 -8.18
CA GLN A 124 1.59 -2.32 -9.02
C GLN A 124 0.45 -3.06 -8.30
N VAL A 125 0.65 -3.51 -7.06
CA VAL A 125 -0.39 -4.21 -6.30
C VAL A 125 -1.55 -3.28 -5.92
N GLU A 126 -1.30 -2.00 -5.66
CA GLU A 126 -2.36 -1.01 -5.46
C GLU A 126 -3.24 -0.83 -6.69
N THR A 127 -2.63 -0.85 -7.88
CA THR A 127 -3.36 -0.69 -9.14
C THR A 127 -4.29 -1.88 -9.38
N GLU A 128 -3.83 -3.08 -9.08
CA GLU A 128 -4.65 -4.29 -9.11
C GLU A 128 -5.81 -4.20 -8.11
N LEU A 129 -5.51 -3.85 -6.84
CA LEU A 129 -6.52 -3.71 -5.80
C LEU A 129 -7.62 -2.72 -6.18
N ARG A 130 -7.26 -1.52 -6.66
CA ARG A 130 -8.24 -0.51 -7.11
C ARG A 130 -9.12 -1.02 -8.24
N GLY A 131 -8.53 -1.75 -9.19
CA GLY A 131 -9.27 -2.37 -10.28
C GLY A 131 -10.30 -3.40 -9.79
N LEU A 132 -9.93 -4.18 -8.77
CA LEU A 132 -10.81 -5.19 -8.18
C LEU A 132 -11.92 -4.56 -7.33
N GLN A 133 -11.59 -3.59 -6.48
CA GLN A 133 -12.57 -2.83 -5.70
C GLN A 133 -13.63 -2.19 -6.59
N ALA A 134 -13.22 -1.60 -7.73
CA ALA A 134 -14.16 -1.04 -8.70
C ALA A 134 -15.11 -2.09 -9.32
N LYS A 135 -14.67 -3.34 -9.51
CA LYS A 135 -15.52 -4.44 -9.98
C LYS A 135 -16.53 -4.86 -8.92
N VAL A 136 -16.09 -4.98 -7.66
CA VAL A 136 -16.96 -5.33 -6.53
C VAL A 136 -18.08 -4.31 -6.38
N ILE A 137 -17.75 -3.01 -6.38
CA ILE A 137 -18.74 -1.92 -6.27
C ILE A 137 -19.81 -2.00 -7.38
N ARG A 138 -19.38 -2.17 -8.64
CA ARG A 138 -20.33 -2.27 -9.77
C ARG A 138 -21.23 -3.50 -9.68
N LYS A 139 -20.70 -4.62 -9.18
CA LYS A 139 -21.49 -5.84 -8.98
C LYS A 139 -22.57 -5.60 -7.92
N THR A 140 -22.21 -5.01 -6.78
CA THR A 140 -23.16 -4.69 -5.71
C THR A 140 -24.26 -3.72 -6.16
N GLU A 141 -23.91 -2.68 -6.93
CA GLU A 141 -24.90 -1.73 -7.49
C GLU A 141 -25.91 -2.43 -8.43
N THR A 142 -25.45 -3.39 -9.22
CA THR A 142 -26.30 -4.14 -10.16
C THR A 142 -27.28 -5.06 -9.41
N GLU A 143 -26.85 -5.68 -8.32
CA GLU A 143 -27.68 -6.59 -7.52
C GLU A 143 -28.74 -5.84 -6.69
N GLU A 144 -28.40 -4.67 -6.12
CA GLU A 144 -29.37 -3.82 -5.41
C GLU A 144 -30.47 -3.28 -6.34
N THR A 145 -30.13 -3.00 -7.59
CA THR A 145 -31.11 -2.53 -8.59
C THR A 145 -32.12 -3.64 -8.96
N GLN A 146 -31.70 -4.91 -8.93
CA GLN A 146 -32.58 -6.05 -9.24
C GLN A 146 -33.51 -6.43 -8.09
N GLU A 147 -33.09 -6.26 -6.83
CA GLU A 147 -33.96 -6.54 -5.66
C GLU A 147 -35.10 -5.51 -5.52
N THR A 148 -34.93 -4.30 -6.04
CA THR A 148 -35.93 -3.24 -5.94
C THR A 148 -37.10 -3.41 -6.94
N GLU A 149 -36.94 -4.24 -7.98
CA GLU A 149 -37.93 -4.40 -9.06
C GLU A 149 -38.93 -5.55 -8.85
N ILE A 150 -38.80 -6.35 -7.76
CA ILE A 150 -39.58 -7.59 -7.55
C ILE A 150 -40.64 -7.47 -6.42
N ALA A 151 -40.94 -6.27 -5.91
CA ALA A 151 -41.89 -6.12 -4.79
C ALA A 151 -42.96 -5.05 -5.01
N ILE A 152 -43.87 -5.28 -5.97
CA ILE A 152 -45.27 -4.86 -5.81
C ILE A 152 -46.13 -6.06 -6.18
N PRO A 153 -46.66 -6.83 -5.22
CA PRO A 153 -47.75 -7.74 -5.51
C PRO A 153 -48.93 -6.92 -6.02
N ASP A 154 -49.56 -7.35 -7.12
CA ASP A 154 -50.81 -6.73 -7.58
C ASP A 154 -51.77 -6.59 -6.39
N PRO A 155 -52.41 -5.41 -6.20
CA PRO A 155 -53.39 -5.24 -5.15
C PRO A 155 -54.53 -6.23 -5.40
N VAL A 156 -54.62 -7.23 -4.52
CA VAL A 156 -55.73 -8.18 -4.49
C VAL A 156 -56.88 -7.52 -3.73
N ASP A 157 -58.08 -7.58 -4.28
CA ASP A 157 -59.28 -7.10 -3.59
C ASP A 157 -59.59 -7.95 -2.35
N GLU A 158 -60.50 -7.48 -1.49
CA GLU A 158 -60.92 -8.17 -0.24
C GLU A 158 -61.53 -9.57 -0.47
N GLN A 159 -61.60 -10.04 -1.71
CA GLN A 159 -62.15 -11.34 -2.11
C GLN A 159 -61.14 -12.24 -2.83
N GLY A 160 -59.90 -11.80 -3.01
CA GLY A 160 -58.82 -12.62 -3.57
C GLY A 160 -58.88 -12.81 -5.09
N GLN A 161 -59.50 -11.91 -5.85
CA GLN A 161 -59.55 -11.99 -7.32
C GLN A 161 -58.60 -10.99 -8.00
N HIS A 162 -57.85 -11.45 -9.01
CA HIS A 162 -56.98 -10.61 -9.84
C HIS A 162 -57.81 -9.69 -10.74
N ILE A 163 -57.60 -8.38 -10.64
CA ILE A 163 -58.30 -7.38 -11.44
C ILE A 163 -57.69 -7.33 -12.86
N MET A 164 -58.29 -8.06 -13.81
CA MET A 164 -57.99 -7.90 -15.24
C MET A 164 -58.63 -6.60 -15.75
N HIS A 165 -57.83 -5.55 -15.96
CA HIS A 165 -58.27 -4.35 -16.70
C HIS A 165 -58.26 -4.64 -18.21
N ASN A 166 -59.44 -4.92 -18.78
CA ASN A 166 -59.66 -4.88 -20.23
C ASN A 166 -59.85 -3.43 -20.67
N ASN A 167 -58.88 -2.87 -21.39
CA ASN A 167 -59.03 -1.59 -22.08
C ASN A 167 -59.77 -1.79 -23.41
N PHE A 168 -60.93 -1.15 -23.55
CA PHE A 168 -61.53 -0.75 -24.82
C PHE A 168 -61.05 0.65 -25.20
#